data_AF-A0A8T3T9B1-F1
#
_entry.id   AF-A0A8T3T9B1-F1
#
_cell.length_a   1.000
_cell.length_b   1.000
_cell.length_c   1.000
_cell.angle_alpha   90.00
_cell.angle_beta   90.00
_cell.angle_gamma   90.00
#
_symmetry.space_group_name_H-M   'P 1'
#
loop_
_entity.id
_entity.type
_entity.pdbx_description
1 polymer ?
#
loop_
_entity_poly.entity_id
_entity_poly.type
_entity_poly.pdbx_seq_one_letter_code
_entity_poly.pdbx_strand_id
1 'polypeptide(L)'
;MDVQADGSVRISWSADGYESIDVEGRWRSRIELDDFAREVADAALLNRSVEELRTALRRRLGATFDLVELRHDPRGPRLVTRLHAPRGTPNPDV
;
A
#
# COMPACT_ATOMS: atom_id res chain seq x y z
N MET A 1 3.41 -8.68 -9.31
CA MET A 1 3.28 -7.22 -9.10
C MET A 1 3.04 -6.62 -10.46
N ASP A 2 1.99 -5.81 -10.60
CA ASP A 2 1.63 -5.15 -11.86
C ASP A 2 1.49 -3.65 -11.64
N VAL A 3 1.77 -2.87 -12.68
CA VAL A 3 1.70 -1.40 -12.63
C VAL A 3 0.40 -0.96 -13.28
N GLN A 4 -0.46 -0.33 -12.49
CA GLN A 4 -1.77 0.11 -12.93
C GLN A 4 -1.68 1.42 -13.73
N ALA A 5 -2.72 1.69 -14.54
CA ALA A 5 -2.78 2.87 -15.40
C ALA A 5 -2.78 4.22 -14.64
N ASP A 6 -3.18 4.23 -13.37
CA ASP A 6 -3.13 5.39 -12.47
C ASP A 6 -1.78 5.55 -11.76
N GLY A 7 -0.80 4.70 -12.10
CA GLY A 7 0.53 4.69 -11.51
C GLY A 7 0.63 3.90 -10.20
N SER A 8 -0.49 3.38 -9.67
CA SER A 8 -0.47 2.49 -8.51
C SER A 8 0.16 1.14 -8.85
N VAL A 9 0.56 0.39 -7.82
CA VAL A 9 1.14 -0.94 -7.97
C VAL A 9 0.21 -1.96 -7.33
N ARG A 10 -0.17 -2.99 -8.08
CA ARG A 10 -0.96 -4.10 -7.55
C ARG A 10 -0.08 -5.29 -7.20
N ILE A 11 -0.23 -5.81 -5.99
CA ILE A 11 0.43 -7.01 -5.50
C ILE A 11 -0.63 -8.08 -5.28
N SER A 12 -0.52 -9.21 -5.97
CA SER A 12 -1.39 -10.37 -5.75
C SER A 12 -1.10 -10.95 -4.36
N TRP A 13 -2.11 -10.99 -3.49
CA TRP A 13 -1.98 -11.48 -2.13
C TRP A 13 -3.31 -12.03 -1.65
N SER A 14 -3.36 -13.34 -1.44
CA SER A 14 -4.57 -14.05 -1.02
C SER A 14 -4.48 -14.43 0.45
N ALA A 15 -5.28 -13.77 1.29
CA ALA A 15 -5.32 -13.94 2.74
C ALA A 15 -6.53 -13.20 3.33
N ASP A 16 -7.13 -13.72 4.41
CA ASP A 16 -8.28 -13.10 5.10
C ASP A 16 -9.46 -12.69 4.20
N GLY A 17 -9.65 -13.40 3.08
CA GLY A 17 -10.68 -13.09 2.10
C GLY A 17 -10.35 -11.92 1.16
N TYR A 18 -9.13 -11.39 1.22
CA TYR A 18 -8.57 -10.44 0.27
C TYR A 18 -7.82 -11.16 -0.85
N GLU A 19 -7.79 -10.55 -2.03
CA GLU A 19 -7.15 -11.12 -3.22
C GLU A 19 -5.93 -10.32 -3.70
N SER A 20 -5.81 -9.06 -3.26
CA SER A 20 -4.71 -8.18 -3.64
C SER A 20 -4.44 -7.07 -2.63
N ILE A 21 -3.27 -6.46 -2.76
CA ILE A 21 -2.85 -5.23 -2.09
C ILE A 21 -2.51 -4.21 -3.18
N ASP A 22 -3.27 -3.12 -3.24
CA ASP A 22 -3.00 -1.98 -4.11
C ASP A 22 -2.14 -0.96 -3.35
N VAL A 23 -1.01 -0.58 -3.93
CA VAL A 23 -0.04 0.35 -3.37
C VAL A 23 -0.16 1.68 -4.10
N GLU A 24 -0.57 2.70 -3.37
CA GLU A 24 -0.84 4.04 -3.89
C GLU A 24 0.16 5.05 -3.31
N GLY A 25 0.67 5.94 -4.17
CA GLY A 25 1.58 7.01 -3.78
C GLY A 25 1.48 8.20 -4.72
N ARG A 26 0.27 8.76 -4.86
CA ARG A 26 -0.05 9.85 -5.82
C ARG A 26 0.91 11.05 -5.78
N TRP A 27 1.58 11.28 -4.65
CA TRP A 27 2.49 12.40 -4.42
C TRP A 27 3.98 12.02 -4.35
N ARG A 28 4.32 10.76 -4.66
CA ARG A 28 5.66 10.21 -4.54
C ARG A 28 6.28 9.96 -5.90
N SER A 29 7.61 9.97 -5.96
CA SER A 29 8.31 9.56 -7.16
C SER A 29 8.08 8.08 -7.44
N ARG A 30 8.27 7.68 -8.71
CA ARG A 30 8.11 6.27 -9.10
C ARG A 30 9.06 5.34 -8.32
N ILE A 31 10.28 5.80 -8.10
CA ILE A 31 11.32 5.06 -7.35
C ILE A 31 10.86 4.82 -5.91
N GLU A 32 10.39 5.86 -5.21
CA GLU A 32 9.87 5.72 -3.85
C GLU A 32 8.65 4.78 -3.78
N LEU A 33 7.78 4.82 -4.79
CA LEU A 33 6.61 3.94 -4.84
C LEU A 33 7.01 2.48 -5.09
N ASP A 34 7.97 2.22 -5.97
CA ASP A 34 8.47 0.87 -6.24
C ASP A 34 9.23 0.30 -5.02
N ASP A 35 10.03 1.11 -4.33
CA ASP A 35 10.70 0.71 -3.07
C ASP A 35 9.67 0.37 -1.98
N PHE A 36 8.63 1.19 -1.83
CA PHE A 36 7.56 0.91 -0.87
C PHE A 36 6.74 -0.32 -1.25
N ALA A 37 6.41 -0.49 -2.53
CA ALA A 37 5.73 -1.68 -3.02
C ALA A 37 6.56 -2.95 -2.76
N ARG A 38 7.89 -2.87 -2.86
CA ARG A 38 8.78 -3.98 -2.53
C ARG A 38 8.74 -4.32 -1.04
N GLU A 39 8.79 -3.33 -0.16
CA GLU A 39 8.63 -3.55 1.28
C GLU A 39 7.28 -4.17 1.64
N VAL A 40 6.22 -3.73 0.95
CA VAL A 40 4.87 -4.31 1.09
C VAL A 40 4.83 -5.76 0.60
N ALA A 41 5.43 -6.05 -0.55
CA ALA A 41 5.52 -7.40 -1.08
C ALA A 41 6.30 -8.33 -0.15
N ASP A 42 7.45 -7.89 0.38
CA ASP A 42 8.26 -8.67 1.31
C ASP A 42 7.52 -8.95 2.63
N ALA A 43 6.75 -7.99 3.14
CA ALA A 43 5.89 -8.22 4.29
C ALA A 43 4.73 -9.18 3.95
N ALA A 44 4.11 -9.03 2.78
CA ALA A 44 2.99 -9.87 2.33
C ALA A 44 3.41 -11.33 2.07
N LEU A 45 4.67 -11.59 1.72
CA LEU A 45 5.22 -12.94 1.59
C LEU A 45 5.29 -13.68 2.94
N LEU A 46 5.57 -12.95 4.02
CA LEU A 46 5.79 -13.52 5.35
C LEU A 46 4.54 -13.54 6.22
N ASN A 47 3.54 -12.72 5.92
CA ASN A 47 2.34 -12.55 6.73
C ASN A 47 1.10 -12.93 5.92
N ARG A 48 0.30 -13.85 6.46
CA ARG A 48 -0.92 -14.39 5.83
C ARG A 48 -2.20 -13.91 6.50
N SER A 49 -2.11 -12.88 7.34
CA SER A 49 -3.24 -12.15 7.88
C SER A 49 -3.04 -10.64 7.77
N VAL A 50 -4.15 -9.88 7.73
CA VAL A 50 -4.14 -8.41 7.67
C VAL A 50 -3.53 -7.81 8.94
N GLU A 51 -3.81 -8.39 10.11
CA GLU A 51 -3.27 -7.87 11.37
C GLU A 51 -1.76 -8.04 11.48
N GLU A 52 -1.24 -9.21 11.09
CA GLU A 52 0.20 -9.47 11.04
C GLU A 52 0.87 -8.57 9.99
N LEU A 53 0.28 -8.45 8.80
CA LEU A 53 0.76 -7.58 7.74
C LEU A 53 0.82 -6.12 8.22
N ARG A 54 -0.26 -5.60 8.82
CA ARG A 54 -0.32 -4.24 9.38
C ARG A 54 0.76 -4.04 10.43
N THR A 55 0.97 -5.02 11.31
CA THR A 55 1.99 -4.97 12.37
C THR A 55 3.41 -4.96 11.79
N ALA A 56 3.68 -5.84 10.82
CA ALA A 56 4.98 -5.93 10.15
C ALA A 56 5.31 -4.63 9.39
N LEU A 57 4.34 -4.11 8.64
CA LEU A 57 4.50 -2.83 7.92
C LEU A 57 4.72 -1.66 8.87
N ARG A 58 3.96 -1.58 9.98
CA ARG A 58 4.19 -0.54 10.99
C ARG A 58 5.57 -0.61 11.64
N ARG A 59 6.09 -1.82 11.86
CA ARG A 59 7.45 -1.99 12.42
C ARG A 59 8.54 -1.56 11.45
N ARG A 60 8.37 -1.82 10.15
CA ARG A 60 9.37 -1.49 9.11
C ARG A 60 9.31 -0.03 8.66
N LEU A 61 8.10 0.47 8.40
CA LEU A 61 7.85 1.74 7.70
C LEU A 61 7.30 2.82 8.64
N GLY A 62 6.99 2.47 9.89
CA GLY A 62 6.43 3.40 10.87
C GLY A 62 4.98 3.80 10.53
N ALA A 63 4.60 5.03 10.89
CA ALA A 63 3.28 5.62 10.63
C ALA A 63 3.26 6.51 9.37
N THR A 64 4.01 6.11 8.33
CA THR A 64 4.16 6.86 7.07
C THR A 64 3.15 6.45 6.00
N PHE A 65 2.24 5.54 6.34
CA PHE A 65 1.24 5.00 5.42
C PHE A 65 -0.09 4.73 6.13
N ASP A 66 -1.15 4.72 5.33
CA ASP A 66 -2.47 4.22 5.70
C ASP A 66 -2.69 2.84 5.10
N LEU A 67 -3.39 1.96 5.83
CA LEU A 67 -3.83 0.66 5.34
C LEU A 67 -5.36 0.58 5.41
N VAL A 68 -6.00 0.57 4.24
CA VAL A 68 -7.45 0.57 4.09
C VAL A 68 -7.91 -0.81 3.60
N GLU A 69 -8.90 -1.36 4.29
CA GLU A 69 -9.53 -2.63 3.95
C GLU A 69 -10.75 -2.40 3.05
N LEU A 70 -10.69 -2.83 1.79
CA LEU A 70 -11.80 -2.72 0.83
C LEU A 70 -12.39 -4.09 0.55
N ARG A 71 -13.20 -4.59 1.49
CA ARG A 71 -13.84 -5.92 1.38
C ARG A 71 -14.94 -6.01 0.31
N HIS A 72 -15.61 -4.89 0.01
CA HIS A 72 -16.78 -4.84 -0.86
C HIS A 72 -16.54 -3.98 -2.11
N ASP A 73 -15.37 -4.11 -2.73
CA ASP A 73 -15.08 -3.38 -3.95
C ASP A 73 -15.53 -4.14 -5.21
N PRO A 74 -16.09 -3.46 -6.24
CA PRO A 74 -16.51 -4.09 -7.49
C PRO A 74 -15.38 -4.81 -8.26
N ARG A 75 -14.11 -4.51 -7.97
CA ARG A 75 -12.93 -5.19 -8.55
C ARG A 75 -12.44 -6.38 -7.72
N GLY A 76 -13.16 -6.74 -6.67
CA GLY A 76 -12.81 -7.81 -5.73
C GLY A 76 -12.25 -7.27 -4.40
N PRO A 77 -12.32 -8.08 -3.31
CA PRO A 77 -11.82 -7.69 -2.00
C PRO A 77 -10.30 -7.42 -2.04
N ARG A 78 -9.88 -6.24 -1.61
CA ARG A 78 -8.46 -5.88 -1.59
C ARG A 78 -8.08 -4.99 -0.41
N LEU A 79 -6.79 -4.95 -0.14
CA LEU A 79 -6.18 -3.95 0.71
C LEU A 79 -5.66 -2.80 -0.13
N VAL A 80 -5.67 -1.59 0.41
CA VAL A 80 -5.03 -0.42 -0.19
C VAL A 80 -4.05 0.15 0.81
N THR A 81 -2.78 0.24 0.43
CA THR A 81 -1.73 0.88 1.21
C THR A 81 -1.35 2.20 0.57
N ARG A 82 -1.47 3.29 1.31
CA ARG A 82 -1.28 4.66 0.82
C ARG A 82 -0.11 5.31 1.52
N LEU A 83 0.92 5.69 0.78
CA LEU A 83 2.00 6.50 1.33
C LEU A 83 1.51 7.92 1.62
N HIS A 84 1.80 8.42 2.82
CA HIS A 84 1.57 9.81 3.15
C HIS A 84 2.40 10.72 2.24
N ALA A 85 1.84 11.89 1.92
CA ALA A 85 2.58 12.95 1.25
C ALA A 85 3.86 13.29 2.05
N PRO A 86 4.97 13.64 1.38
CA PRO A 86 6.16 14.09 2.08
C PRO A 86 5.82 15.28 2.99
N ARG A 87 6.24 15.23 4.26
CA ARG A 87 6.15 16.38 5.17
C ARG A 87 7.05 17.49 4.62
N GLY A 88 6.49 18.45 3.87
CA GLY A 88 7.29 19.53 3.30
C GLY A 88 6.71 20.38 2.17
N THR A 89 5.49 20.15 1.68
CA THR A 89 4.86 21.15 0.80
C THR A 89 3.93 22.01 1.65
N PRO A 90 4.22 23.31 1.85
CA PRO A 90 3.16 24.22 2.27
C PRO A 90 2.07 24.13 1.21
N ASN A 91 0.81 24.05 1.65
CA ASN A 91 -0.33 24.24 0.76
C ASN A 91 -0.10 25.59 0.05
N PRO A 92 0.04 25.66 -1.29
CA PRO A 92 0.17 26.92 -1.99
C PRO A 92 -1.23 27.57 -2.10
N ASP A 93 -1.83 27.91 -0.95
CA ASP A 93 -3.11 28.62 -0.87
C ASP A 93 -3.23 29.37 0.48
N VAL A 94 -2.23 30.20 0.79
CA VAL A 94 -2.37 31.39 1.66
C VAL A 94 -1.81 32.61 0.95
#